data_AF-A0A4P6HCT7-F1
#
_entry.id   AF-A0A4P6HCT7-F1
#
_cell.length_a   1.000
_cell.length_b   1.000
_cell.length_c   1.000
_cell.angle_alpha   90.00
_cell.angle_beta   90.00
_cell.angle_gamma   90.00
#
_symmetry.space_group_name_H-M   'P 1'
#
loop_
_entity.id
_entity.type
_entity.pdbx_description
1 polymer ?
#
loop_
_entity_poly.entity_id
_entity_poly.type
_entity_poly.pdbx_seq_one_letter_code
_entity_poly.pdbx_strand_id
1 'polypeptide(L)'
;MKAIAPRPLASAFLLGLPLLAGCGSMRSVDPAQYASMNCAELNVALGELATGVTSTAISRANISNTRIPFWLPGGQKAVSVLKDRRTADIERLQAQEAAIEASRRQRCPREL
;
A
#
# COMPACT_ATOMS: atom_id res chain seq x y z
N MET A 1 -2.82 15.59 -61.72
CA MET A 1 -2.66 14.65 -60.59
C MET A 1 -1.68 15.31 -59.62
N LYS A 2 -2.13 15.77 -58.44
CA LYS A 2 -1.32 16.60 -57.53
C LYS A 2 -1.02 15.80 -56.27
N ALA A 3 0.25 15.49 -56.05
CA ALA A 3 0.74 14.67 -54.94
C ALA A 3 0.60 15.42 -53.61
N ILE A 4 0.09 14.72 -52.60
CA ILE A 4 -0.02 15.19 -51.21
C ILE A 4 1.24 14.72 -50.48
N ALA A 5 2.08 15.66 -50.05
CA ALA A 5 3.26 15.37 -49.24
C ALA A 5 2.86 15.07 -47.77
N PRO A 6 3.46 14.07 -47.10
CA PRO A 6 3.20 13.82 -45.68
C PRO A 6 4.00 14.81 -44.82
N ARG A 7 3.30 15.52 -43.93
CA ARG A 7 3.92 16.35 -42.89
C ARG A 7 4.36 15.42 -41.75
N PRO A 8 5.63 15.44 -41.30
CA PRO A 8 6.03 14.66 -40.13
C PRO A 8 5.44 15.31 -38.88
N LEU A 9 4.37 14.71 -38.35
CA LEU A 9 3.89 14.99 -37.01
C LEU A 9 4.94 14.47 -36.03
N ALA A 10 5.71 15.41 -35.49
CA ALA A 10 6.49 15.23 -34.27
C ALA A 10 5.52 14.83 -33.13
N SER A 11 5.25 13.53 -32.99
CA SER A 11 4.53 13.00 -31.84
C SER A 11 5.55 12.70 -30.74
N ALA A 12 5.56 13.65 -29.82
CA ALA A 12 6.35 13.71 -28.61
C ALA A 12 6.47 12.36 -27.89
N PHE A 13 7.71 12.10 -27.48
CA PHE A 13 8.12 11.19 -26.43
C PHE A 13 7.17 11.27 -25.22
N LEU A 14 6.24 10.33 -25.09
CA LEU A 14 5.46 10.12 -23.85
C LEU A 14 6.34 9.39 -22.82
N LEU A 15 7.43 10.03 -22.40
CA LEU A 15 8.14 9.65 -21.17
C LEU A 15 7.60 10.49 -20.03
N GLY A 16 6.83 9.85 -19.14
CA GLY A 16 6.44 10.46 -17.88
C GLY A 16 5.05 10.07 -17.44
N LEU A 17 4.83 8.80 -17.12
CA LEU A 17 3.83 8.46 -16.10
C LEU A 17 4.46 8.85 -14.76
N PRO A 18 4.00 9.88 -14.04
CA PRO A 18 4.42 10.06 -12.68
C PRO A 18 3.78 8.94 -11.86
N LEU A 19 4.59 8.02 -11.35
CA LEU A 19 4.20 7.10 -10.30
C LEU A 19 3.92 7.91 -9.03
N LEU A 20 2.78 8.58 -8.98
CA LEU A 20 2.18 9.10 -7.75
C LEU A 20 1.57 7.94 -6.97
N ALA A 21 2.35 6.87 -6.74
CA ALA A 21 2.11 5.99 -5.63
C ALA A 21 2.63 6.74 -4.41
N GLY A 22 1.74 7.50 -3.77
CA GLY A 22 2.07 8.28 -2.58
C GLY A 22 2.85 7.42 -1.59
N CYS A 23 3.97 7.96 -1.12
CA CYS A 23 4.64 7.46 0.07
C CYS A 23 3.73 7.80 1.26
N GLY A 24 2.64 7.04 1.40
CA GLY A 24 1.79 7.10 2.57
C GLY A 24 2.59 6.49 3.71
N SER A 25 3.32 7.33 4.44
CA SER A 25 3.91 6.93 5.71
C SER A 25 2.74 6.62 6.65
N MET A 26 2.36 5.35 6.76
CA MET A 26 1.44 4.92 7.80
C MET A 26 2.06 5.31 9.13
N ARG A 27 1.37 6.19 9.86
CA ARG A 27 1.76 6.55 11.22
C ARG A 27 1.82 5.27 12.02
N SER A 28 3.03 4.93 12.48
CA SER A 28 3.22 3.94 13.53
C SER A 28 2.66 4.56 14.81
N VAL A 29 1.46 4.16 15.21
CA VAL A 29 0.87 4.59 16.48
C VAL A 29 1.31 3.59 17.55
N ASP A 30 1.93 4.10 18.61
CA ASP A 30 2.31 3.30 19.77
C ASP A 30 1.04 2.67 20.39
N PRO A 31 1.00 1.33 20.61
CA PRO A 31 -0.12 0.65 21.24
C PRO A 31 -0.59 1.29 22.56
N ALA A 32 0.32 1.95 23.30
CA ALA A 32 -0.03 2.66 24.53
C ALA A 32 -1.03 3.81 24.29
N GLN A 33 -1.07 4.41 23.10
CA GLN A 33 -1.99 5.51 22.79
C GLN A 33 -3.43 5.06 22.54
N TYR A 34 -3.65 3.80 22.14
CA TYR A 34 -5.01 3.24 22.09
C TYR A 34 -5.65 3.20 23.48
N ALA A 35 -4.83 3.14 24.53
CA ALA A 35 -5.28 3.22 25.91
C ALA A 35 -5.63 4.65 26.37
N SER A 36 -5.51 5.69 25.56
CA SER A 36 -6.06 7.01 25.85
C SER A 36 -7.25 7.38 24.96
N MET A 37 -7.52 6.61 23.91
CA MET A 37 -8.56 6.90 22.93
C MET A 37 -9.97 6.55 23.42
N ASN A 38 -10.95 7.32 22.95
CA ASN A 38 -12.37 7.04 23.11
C ASN A 38 -12.87 6.03 22.05
N CYS A 39 -14.10 5.53 22.19
CA CYS A 39 -14.64 4.50 21.30
C CYS A 39 -14.77 4.95 19.83
N ALA A 40 -15.08 6.21 19.57
CA ALA A 40 -15.15 6.73 18.21
C ALA A 40 -13.76 6.80 17.58
N GLU A 41 -12.76 7.27 18.32
CA GLU A 41 -11.36 7.30 17.90
C GLU A 41 -10.81 5.89 17.64
N LEU A 42 -11.12 4.92 18.50
CA LEU A 42 -10.74 3.52 18.31
C LEU A 42 -11.35 2.93 17.03
N ASN A 43 -12.62 3.23 16.73
CA ASN A 43 -13.29 2.77 15.51
C ASN A 43 -12.67 3.40 14.24
N VAL A 44 -12.35 4.70 14.28
CA VAL A 44 -11.68 5.38 13.17
C VAL A 44 -10.29 4.81 12.96
N ALA A 45 -9.50 4.67 14.03
CA ALA A 45 -8.16 4.09 13.98
C ALA A 45 -8.17 2.67 13.42
N LEU A 46 -9.15 1.84 13.82
CA LEU A 46 -9.33 0.50 13.28
C LEU A 46 -9.63 0.53 11.77
N GLY A 47 -10.49 1.44 11.32
CA GLY A 47 -10.81 1.60 9.89
C GLY A 47 -9.64 2.10 9.04
N GLU A 48 -8.85 3.05 9.56
CA GLU A 48 -7.62 3.51 8.91
C GLU A 48 -6.60 2.36 8.78
N LEU A 49 -6.45 1.57 9.85
CA LEU A 49 -5.54 0.44 9.85
C LEU A 49 -5.98 -0.66 8.87
N ALA A 50 -7.27 -1.01 8.83
CA ALA A 50 -7.82 -1.97 7.88
C ALA A 50 -7.63 -1.52 6.42
N THR A 51 -7.78 -0.21 6.16
CA THR A 51 -7.46 0.40 4.87
C THR A 51 -5.97 0.23 4.56
N GLY A 52 -5.12 0.42 5.56
CA GLY A 52 -3.68 0.21 5.45
C GLY A 52 -3.29 -1.23 5.13
N VAL A 53 -3.88 -2.21 5.82
CA VAL A 53 -3.70 -3.65 5.54
C VAL A 53 -4.07 -3.93 4.10
N THR A 54 -5.24 -3.50 3.66
CA THR A 54 -5.76 -3.73 2.31
C THR A 54 -4.85 -3.11 1.24
N SER A 55 -4.45 -1.85 1.42
CA SER A 55 -3.54 -1.16 0.50
C SER A 55 -2.17 -1.85 0.40
N THR A 56 -1.64 -2.31 1.53
CA THR A 56 -0.35 -3.02 1.58
C THR A 56 -0.46 -4.41 0.93
N ALA A 57 -1.57 -5.11 1.14
CA ALA A 57 -1.86 -6.39 0.48
C ALA A 57 -1.96 -6.24 -1.05
N ILE A 58 -2.63 -5.17 -1.53
CA ILE A 58 -2.67 -4.83 -2.95
C ILE A 58 -1.27 -4.52 -3.48
N SER A 59 -0.46 -3.74 -2.76
CA SER A 59 0.92 -3.46 -3.13
C SER A 59 1.75 -4.75 -3.26
N ARG A 60 1.64 -5.66 -2.29
CA ARG A 60 2.28 -6.99 -2.34
C ARG A 60 1.83 -7.78 -3.57
N ALA A 61 0.52 -7.78 -3.87
CA ALA A 61 -0.03 -8.47 -5.03
C ALA A 61 0.52 -7.90 -6.35
N ASN A 62 0.59 -6.57 -6.48
CA ASN A 62 1.16 -5.89 -7.63
C ASN A 62 2.64 -6.24 -7.84
N ILE A 63 3.43 -6.27 -6.76
CA ILE A 63 4.83 -6.70 -6.81
C ILE A 63 4.92 -8.16 -7.29
N SER A 64 4.02 -9.04 -6.84
CA SER A 64 3.99 -10.43 -7.28
C SER A 64 3.55 -10.62 -8.73
N ASN A 65 2.75 -9.71 -9.28
CA ASN A 65 2.30 -9.75 -10.68
C ASN A 65 3.28 -9.07 -11.64
N THR A 66 4.35 -8.47 -11.12
CA THR A 66 5.35 -7.77 -11.95
C THR A 66 6.16 -8.79 -12.74
N ARG A 67 6.08 -8.70 -14.08
CA ARG A 67 6.80 -9.61 -14.99
C ARG A 67 8.21 -9.08 -15.22
N ILE A 68 9.20 -9.75 -14.64
CA ILE A 68 10.61 -9.39 -14.78
C ILE A 68 11.18 -9.98 -16.09
N PRO A 69 11.77 -9.15 -16.97
CA PRO A 69 12.43 -9.64 -18.17
C PRO A 69 13.62 -10.55 -17.84
N PHE A 70 13.86 -11.56 -18.67
CA PHE A 70 14.95 -12.54 -18.46
C PHE A 70 16.35 -11.91 -18.51
N TRP A 71 16.50 -10.78 -19.22
CA TRP A 71 17.77 -10.07 -19.35
C TRP A 71 18.11 -9.17 -18.16
N LEU A 72 17.21 -9.04 -17.16
CA LEU A 72 17.44 -8.22 -15.97
C LEU A 72 18.05 -9.08 -14.84
N PRO A 73 19.38 -9.10 -14.69
CA PRO A 73 20.03 -9.90 -13.66
C PRO A 73 19.56 -9.47 -12.26
N GLY A 74 19.19 -10.44 -11.44
CA GLY A 74 18.76 -10.18 -10.06
C GLY A 74 17.34 -9.61 -9.90
N GLY A 75 16.61 -9.29 -10.99
CA GLY A 75 15.27 -8.72 -10.89
C GLY A 75 14.27 -9.61 -10.14
N GLN A 76 14.34 -10.94 -10.33
CA GLN A 76 13.51 -11.89 -9.60
C GLN A 76 13.81 -11.90 -8.09
N LYS A 77 15.08 -11.75 -7.71
CA LYS A 77 15.50 -11.65 -6.31
C LYS A 77 15.05 -10.34 -5.68
N ALA A 78 15.05 -9.24 -6.43
CA ALA A 78 14.51 -7.97 -5.96
C ALA A 78 13.00 -8.08 -5.69
N VAL A 79 12.24 -8.71 -6.59
CA VAL A 79 10.80 -8.96 -6.39
C VAL A 79 10.55 -9.80 -5.15
N SER A 80 11.33 -10.85 -4.90
CA SER A 80 11.15 -11.68 -3.69
C SER A 80 11.39 -10.86 -2.42
N VAL A 81 12.50 -10.12 -2.34
CA VAL A 81 12.81 -9.27 -1.17
C VAL A 81 11.73 -8.21 -0.93
N LEU A 82 11.21 -7.60 -2.00
CA LEU A 82 10.12 -6.63 -1.91
C LEU A 82 8.81 -7.28 -1.42
N LYS A 83 8.50 -8.50 -1.87
CA LYS A 83 7.34 -9.27 -1.37
C LYS A 83 7.48 -9.60 0.10
N ASP A 84 8.66 -10.03 0.53
CA ASP A 84 8.93 -10.39 1.93
C ASP A 84 8.78 -9.17 2.83
N ARG A 85 9.31 -8.02 2.39
CA ARG A 85 9.12 -6.74 3.09
C ARG A 85 7.65 -6.36 3.23
N ARG A 86 6.86 -6.46 2.15
CA ARG A 86 5.43 -6.17 2.22
C ARG A 86 4.66 -7.17 3.08
N THR A 87 5.11 -8.42 3.14
CA THR A 87 4.52 -9.43 4.03
C THR A 87 4.76 -9.05 5.49
N ALA A 88 5.98 -8.65 5.86
CA ALA A 88 6.28 -8.15 7.19
C ALA A 88 5.49 -6.87 7.55
N ASP A 89 5.30 -5.96 6.57
CA ASP A 89 4.46 -4.77 6.78
C ASP A 89 3.00 -5.15 7.09
N ILE A 90 2.43 -6.16 6.41
CA ILE A 90 1.07 -6.67 6.64
C ILE A 90 0.96 -7.28 8.05
N GLU A 91 1.90 -8.14 8.43
CA GLU A 91 1.91 -8.78 9.76
C GLU A 91 1.97 -7.73 10.88
N ARG A 92 2.79 -6.68 10.72
CA ARG A 92 2.85 -5.57 11.67
C ARG A 92 1.52 -4.81 11.77
N LEU A 93 0.82 -4.61 10.65
CA LEU A 93 -0.49 -3.95 10.65
C LEU A 93 -1.55 -4.84 11.31
N GLN A 94 -1.56 -6.13 11.04
CA GLN A 94 -2.48 -7.08 11.69
C GLN A 94 -2.24 -7.18 13.21
N ALA A 95 -0.97 -7.13 13.65
CA ALA A 95 -0.66 -7.09 15.07
C ALA A 95 -1.20 -5.82 15.76
N GLN A 96 -1.12 -4.67 15.07
CA GLN A 96 -1.75 -3.43 15.56
C GLN A 96 -3.27 -3.54 15.60
N GLU A 97 -3.88 -4.22 14.62
CA GLU A 97 -5.34 -4.39 14.53
C GLU A 97 -5.85 -5.18 15.73
N ALA A 98 -5.19 -6.29 16.05
CA ALA A 98 -5.47 -7.07 17.24
C ALA A 98 -5.33 -6.26 18.54
N ALA A 99 -4.34 -5.35 18.62
CA ALA A 99 -4.15 -4.50 19.79
C ALA A 99 -5.26 -3.44 19.96
N ILE A 100 -5.70 -2.81 18.85
CA ILE A 100 -6.84 -1.87 18.85
C ILE A 100 -8.12 -2.63 19.20
N GLU A 101 -8.33 -3.81 18.61
CA GLU A 101 -9.52 -4.62 18.86
C GLU A 101 -9.60 -5.06 20.33
N ALA A 102 -8.49 -5.47 20.93
CA ALA A 102 -8.41 -5.78 22.36
C ALA A 102 -8.79 -4.56 23.22
N SER A 103 -8.28 -3.37 22.88
CA SER A 103 -8.60 -2.12 23.58
C SER A 103 -10.07 -1.74 23.43
N ARG A 104 -10.64 -1.92 22.23
CA ARG A 104 -12.05 -1.69 21.93
C ARG A 104 -12.95 -2.65 22.71
N ARG A 105 -12.60 -3.94 22.78
CA ARG A 105 -13.35 -4.95 23.58
C ARG A 105 -13.37 -4.61 25.06
N GLN A 106 -12.30 -4.04 25.60
CA GLN A 106 -12.23 -3.63 27.00
C GLN A 106 -13.05 -2.37 27.30
N ARG A 107 -13.12 -1.42 26.37
CA ARG A 107 -13.67 -0.07 26.61
C ARG A 107 -15.05 0.19 26.06
N CYS A 108 -15.40 -0.50 24.99
CA CYS A 108 -16.60 -0.25 24.21
C CYS A 108 -17.50 -1.49 24.23
N PRO A 109 -17.97 -1.95 25.42
CA PRO A 109 -18.74 -3.19 25.54
C PRO A 109 -20.13 -3.13 24.90
N ARG A 110 -20.59 -1.95 24.48
CA ARG A 110 -21.88 -1.76 23.78
C ARG A 110 -21.77 -1.65 22.25
N GLU A 111 -20.54 -1.63 21.72
CA GLU A 111 -20.25 -1.44 20.30
C GLU A 111 -19.78 -2.74 19.63
N LEU A 112 -19.81 -3.87 20.35
CA LEU A 112 -19.50 -5.23 19.91
C LEU A 112 -20.78 -6.05 19.82
#